data_AF-A0A258IDN6-F1
#
_entry.id   AF-A0A258IDN6-F1
#
_cell.length_a   1.000
_cell.length_b   1.000
_cell.length_c   1.000
_cell.angle_alpha   90.00
_cell.angle_beta   90.00
_cell.angle_gamma   90.00
#
_symmetry.space_group_name_H-M   'P 1'
#
loop_
_entity.id
_entity.type
_entity.pdbx_description
1 polymer ?
#
loop_
_entity_poly.entity_id
_entity_poly.type
_entity_poly.pdbx_seq_one_letter_code
_entity_poly.pdbx_strand_id
1 'polypeptide(L)'
;MTKTSQASLRLLGGVAEILEELASEVECLGESLCADPDVIVRHMDQLQGIDLIAQTARQLGMLVRSDNPTAALDDVRLEALRHRLHTLVLPGNSGDMVTIGA
;
A
#
# COMPACT_ATOMS: atom_id res chain seq x y z
N MET A 1 5.55 -29.44 -2.18
CA MET A 1 5.78 -28.01 -2.53
C MET A 1 6.94 -27.95 -3.52
N THR A 2 6.78 -27.28 -4.66
CA THR A 2 7.82 -27.19 -5.72
C THR A 2 8.86 -26.12 -5.37
N LYS A 3 10.11 -26.31 -5.82
CA LYS A 3 11.23 -25.38 -5.62
C LYS A 3 10.91 -23.95 -6.07
N THR A 4 10.09 -23.82 -7.12
CA THR A 4 9.57 -22.54 -7.65
C THR A 4 8.69 -21.80 -6.65
N SER A 5 7.81 -22.49 -5.91
CA SER A 5 6.95 -21.87 -4.91
C SER A 5 7.75 -21.31 -3.73
N GLN A 6 8.82 -22.01 -3.32
CA GLN A 6 9.71 -21.52 -2.26
C GLN A 6 10.52 -20.29 -2.69
N ALA A 7 10.97 -20.24 -3.95
CA ALA A 7 11.66 -19.07 -4.49
C ALA A 7 10.74 -17.84 -4.54
N SER A 8 9.49 -18.01 -4.99
CA SER A 8 8.49 -16.95 -4.98
C SER A 8 8.18 -16.44 -3.57
N LEU A 9 8.02 -17.34 -2.58
CA LEU A 9 7.79 -16.94 -1.19
C LEU A 9 8.95 -16.13 -0.61
N ARG A 10 10.20 -16.51 -0.92
CA ARG A 10 11.39 -15.74 -0.50
C ARG A 10 11.43 -14.35 -1.14
N LEU A 11 11.12 -14.27 -2.44
CA LEU A 11 11.07 -12.99 -3.14
C LEU A 11 10.00 -12.07 -2.53
N LEU A 12 8.79 -12.59 -2.27
CA LEU A 12 7.72 -11.82 -1.63
C LEU A 12 8.11 -11.38 -0.22
N GLY A 13 8.76 -12.26 0.56
CA GLY A 13 9.32 -11.89 1.86
C GLY A 13 10.29 -10.71 1.78
N GLY A 14 11.25 -10.76 0.84
CA GLY A 14 12.20 -9.67 0.61
C GLY A 14 11.53 -8.38 0.09
N VAL A 15 10.51 -8.48 -0.75
CA VAL A 15 9.72 -7.30 -1.17
C VAL A 15 9.02 -6.66 0.02
N ALA A 16 8.45 -7.45 0.93
CA ALA A 16 7.84 -6.93 2.15
C ALA A 16 8.85 -6.23 3.07
N GLU A 17 10.07 -6.76 3.19
CA GLU A 17 11.16 -6.11 3.94
C GLU A 17 11.55 -4.77 3.32
N ILE A 18 11.76 -4.71 2.00
CA ILE A 18 12.09 -3.47 1.30
C ILE A 18 10.97 -2.43 1.44
N LEU A 19 9.70 -2.84 1.41
CA LEU A 19 8.58 -1.93 1.63
C LEU A 19 8.56 -1.33 3.05
N GLU A 20 8.92 -2.11 4.07
CA GLU A 20 9.04 -1.64 5.45
C GLU A 20 10.22 -0.67 5.62
N GLU A 21 11.37 -0.98 4.99
CA GLU A 21 12.54 -0.10 4.95
C GLU A 21 12.20 1.25 4.31
N LEU A 22 11.58 1.22 3.12
CA LEU A 22 11.15 2.43 2.41
C LEU A 22 10.16 3.25 3.24
N ALA A 23 9.21 2.59 3.92
CA ALA A 23 8.27 3.31 4.78
C ALA A 23 8.99 4.05 5.93
N SER A 24 9.98 3.39 6.54
CA SER A 24 10.78 3.96 7.61
C SER A 24 11.64 5.13 7.13
N GLU A 25 12.24 5.03 5.94
CA GLU A 25 13.01 6.12 5.32
C GLU A 25 12.14 7.34 5.02
N VAL A 26 10.95 7.11 4.46
CA VAL A 26 9.98 8.17 4.14
C VAL A 26 9.47 8.86 5.40
N GLU A 27 9.22 8.13 6.49
CA GLU A 27 8.87 8.72 7.78
C GLU A 27 9.99 9.57 8.37
N CYS A 28 11.22 9.07 8.36
CA CYS A 28 12.37 9.81 8.86
C CYS A 28 12.56 11.14 8.09
N LEU A 29 12.32 11.12 6.77
CA LEU A 29 12.29 12.34 5.95
C LEU A 29 11.15 13.27 6.37
N GLY A 30 9.93 12.74 6.53
CA GLY A 30 8.77 13.51 6.98
C GLY A 30 8.98 14.16 8.35
N GLU A 31 9.52 13.42 9.32
CA GLU A 31 9.87 13.91 10.65
C GLU A 31 10.90 15.03 10.58
N SER A 32 11.96 14.85 9.76
CA SER A 32 12.98 15.87 9.54
C SER A 32 12.41 17.16 8.95
N LEU A 33 11.45 17.06 8.02
CA LEU A 33 10.77 18.22 7.44
C LEU A 33 9.82 18.89 8.44
N CYS A 34 9.13 18.11 9.27
CA CYS A 34 8.29 18.61 10.35
C CYS A 34 9.07 19.28 11.49
N ALA A 35 10.40 19.17 11.52
CA ALA A 35 11.22 19.91 12.48
C ALA A 35 11.29 21.42 12.17
N ASP A 36 10.92 21.84 10.94
CA ASP A 36 10.85 23.25 10.54
C ASP A 36 9.39 23.75 10.53
N PRO A 37 9.01 24.68 11.45
CA PRO A 37 7.67 25.24 11.49
C PRO A 37 7.23 25.95 10.21
N ASP A 38 8.16 26.58 9.47
CA ASP A 38 7.85 27.27 8.22
C ASP A 38 7.44 26.26 7.13
N VAL A 39 8.08 25.09 7.11
CA VAL A 39 7.73 23.98 6.21
C VAL A 39 6.35 23.44 6.56
N ILE A 40 6.07 23.21 7.84
CA ILE A 40 4.75 22.74 8.29
C ILE A 40 3.65 23.70 7.82
N VAL A 41 3.81 25.00 8.07
CA VAL A 41 2.77 25.99 7.74
C VAL A 41 2.53 26.09 6.22
N ARG A 42 3.58 25.95 5.41
CA ARG A 42 3.49 26.10 3.94
C ARG A 42 3.13 24.82 3.20
N HIS A 43 3.42 23.66 3.79
CA HIS A 43 3.40 22.37 3.07
C HIS A 43 2.71 21.24 3.85
N MET A 44 1.80 21.56 4.78
CA MET A 44 1.08 20.56 5.60
C MET A 44 0.46 19.44 4.75
N ASP A 45 -0.20 19.77 3.63
CA ASP A 45 -0.84 18.76 2.77
C ASP A 45 0.18 17.80 2.15
N GLN A 46 1.34 18.33 1.73
CA GLN A 46 2.43 17.51 1.20
C GLN A 46 3.05 16.63 2.28
N LEU A 47 3.20 17.14 3.50
CA LEU A 47 3.71 16.37 4.65
C LEU A 47 2.75 15.23 5.02
N GLN A 48 1.43 15.48 5.00
CA GLN A 48 0.42 14.42 5.13
C GLN A 48 0.50 13.40 3.98
N GLY A 49 0.81 13.86 2.77
CA GLY A 49 1.07 12.98 1.63
C GLY A 49 2.26 12.05 1.85
N ILE A 50 3.36 12.55 2.45
CA ILE A 50 4.55 11.77 2.81
C ILE A 50 4.19 10.68 3.83
N ASP A 51 3.46 11.05 4.89
CA ASP A 51 2.96 10.09 5.88
C ASP A 51 2.06 9.02 5.25
N LEU A 52 1.15 9.42 4.35
CA LEU A 52 0.28 8.49 3.63
C LEU A 52 1.08 7.50 2.76
N ILE A 53 2.17 7.93 2.13
CA ILE A 53 3.07 7.06 1.36
C ILE A 53 3.69 5.99 2.26
N ALA A 54 4.23 6.40 3.42
CA ALA A 54 4.83 5.47 4.36
C ALA A 54 3.81 4.45 4.91
N GLN A 55 2.62 4.92 5.30
CA GLN A 55 1.54 4.04 5.76
C GLN A 55 1.09 3.06 4.66
N THR A 56 1.02 3.51 3.41
CA THR A 56 0.70 2.66 2.26
C THR A 56 1.75 1.57 2.07
N ALA A 57 3.04 1.92 2.10
CA ALA A 57 4.13 0.96 1.94
C ALA A 57 4.11 -0.13 3.01
N ARG A 58 3.93 0.24 4.29
CA ARG A 58 3.77 -0.73 5.40
C ARG A 58 2.61 -1.70 5.20
N GLN A 59 1.44 -1.18 4.82
CA GLN A 59 0.26 -2.02 4.62
C GLN A 59 0.42 -2.97 3.45
N LEU A 60 1.07 -2.53 2.37
CA LEU A 60 1.43 -3.41 1.27
C LEU A 60 2.46 -4.47 1.69
N GLY A 61 3.48 -4.10 2.48
CA GLY A 61 4.45 -5.04 3.02
C GLY A 61 3.79 -6.14 3.88
N MET A 62 2.86 -5.74 4.75
CA MET A 62 2.05 -6.66 5.55
C MET A 62 1.26 -7.65 4.68
N LEU A 63 0.56 -7.15 3.65
CA LEU A 63 -0.22 -8.00 2.74
C LEU A 63 0.65 -8.99 1.96
N VAL A 64 1.79 -8.52 1.45
CA VAL A 64 2.72 -9.35 0.67
C VAL A 64 3.32 -10.47 1.53
N ARG A 65 3.52 -10.23 2.82
CA ARG A 65 4.03 -11.23 3.77
C ARG A 65 2.96 -12.20 4.29
N SER A 66 1.67 -11.86 4.13
CA SER A 66 0.58 -12.68 4.63
C SER A 66 0.49 -14.04 3.92
N ASP A 67 0.27 -15.10 4.69
CA ASP A 67 -0.03 -16.44 4.15
C ASP A 67 -1.35 -16.46 3.35
N ASN A 68 -2.27 -15.53 3.65
CA ASN A 68 -3.52 -15.34 2.92
C ASN A 68 -3.76 -13.83 2.70
N PRO A 69 -3.22 -13.26 1.62
CA PRO A 69 -3.33 -11.82 1.33
C PRO A 69 -4.78 -11.35 1.20
N THR A 70 -5.68 -12.19 0.66
CA THR A 70 -7.09 -11.83 0.50
C THR A 70 -7.80 -11.67 1.84
N ALA A 71 -7.54 -12.56 2.80
CA ALA A 71 -8.09 -12.42 4.16
C ALA A 71 -7.46 -11.23 4.91
N ALA A 72 -6.17 -10.98 4.70
CA ALA A 72 -5.48 -9.85 5.32
C ALA A 72 -5.90 -8.47 4.77
N LEU A 73 -6.68 -8.40 3.69
CA LEU A 73 -7.26 -7.14 3.21
C LEU A 73 -8.12 -6.45 4.27
N ASP A 74 -8.82 -7.22 5.11
CA ASP A 74 -9.66 -6.68 6.17
C ASP A 74 -8.85 -5.97 7.27
N ASP A 75 -7.55 -6.29 7.39
CA ASP A 75 -6.62 -5.65 8.34
C ASP A 75 -5.99 -4.34 7.80
N VAL A 76 -6.24 -4.01 6.52
CA VAL A 76 -5.75 -2.78 5.89
C VAL A 76 -6.53 -1.58 6.43
N ARG A 77 -5.86 -0.76 7.25
CA ARG A 77 -6.51 0.38 7.93
C ARG A 77 -6.75 1.58 7.01
N LEU A 78 -5.98 1.73 5.93
CA LEU A 78 -6.22 2.81 4.98
C LEU A 78 -7.40 2.43 4.09
N GLU A 79 -8.57 3.02 4.35
CA GLU A 79 -9.81 2.67 3.66
C GLU A 79 -9.71 2.79 2.14
N ALA A 80 -9.12 3.88 1.63
CA ALA A 80 -8.92 4.07 0.20
C ALA A 80 -8.02 3.00 -0.42
N LEU A 81 -6.97 2.57 0.28
CA LEU A 81 -6.09 1.49 -0.17
C LEU A 81 -6.83 0.15 -0.15
N ARG A 82 -7.50 -0.17 0.97
CA ARG A 82 -8.30 -1.38 1.14
C ARG A 82 -9.35 -1.51 0.05
N HIS A 83 -10.11 -0.44 -0.22
CA HIS A 83 -11.12 -0.41 -1.28
C HIS A 83 -10.49 -0.70 -2.65
N ARG A 84 -9.40 0.00 -3.01
CA ARG A 84 -8.68 -0.24 -4.27
C ARG A 84 -8.22 -1.69 -4.39
N LEU A 85 -7.67 -2.27 -3.33
CA LEU A 85 -7.21 -3.65 -3.34
C LEU A 85 -8.37 -4.66 -3.49
N HIS A 86 -9.50 -4.44 -2.83
CA HIS A 86 -10.69 -5.28 -3.04
C HIS A 86 -11.16 -5.26 -4.50
N THR A 87 -11.12 -4.12 -5.18
CA THR A 87 -11.51 -4.05 -6.61
C THR A 87 -10.61 -4.88 -7.53
N LEU A 88 -9.36 -5.15 -7.12
CA LEU A 88 -8.43 -5.99 -7.88
C LEU A 88 -8.71 -7.49 -7.68
N VAL A 89 -9.27 -7.86 -6.54
CA VAL A 89 -9.55 -9.27 -6.19
C VAL A 89 -10.93 -9.71 -6.67
N LEU A 90 -11.90 -8.81 -6.72
CA LEU A 90 -13.21 -9.10 -7.28
C LEU A 90 -13.07 -9.29 -8.80
N PRO A 91 -13.57 -10.40 -9.39
CA PRO A 91 -13.59 -10.56 -10.83
C PRO A 91 -14.39 -9.39 -11.43
N GLY A 92 -13.78 -8.68 -12.38
CA GLY A 92 -14.37 -7.51 -13.03
C GLY A 92 -15.82 -7.80 -13.42
N ASN A 93 -16.73 -6.96 -12.94
CA ASN A 93 -18.13 -7.03 -13.32
C ASN A 93 -18.18 -6.91 -14.85
N SER A 94 -18.50 -8.01 -15.54
CA SER A 94 -18.80 -8.04 -16.97
C SER A 94 -20.14 -7.33 -17.19
N GLY A 95 -20.15 -6.01 -17.01
CA GLY A 95 -21.35 -5.21 -16.88
C GLY A 95 -21.13 -3.72 -17.20
N ASP A 96 -20.05 -3.38 -17.91
CA ASP A 96 -20.06 -2.21 -18.80
C ASP A 96 -21.06 -2.51 -19.93
N MET A 97 -22.34 -2.46 -19.57
CA MET A 97 -23.44 -2.40 -20.50
C MET A 97 -23.42 -0.98 -21.04
N VAL A 98 -22.64 -0.79 -22.10
CA VAL A 98 -22.65 0.41 -22.91
C VAL A 98 -24.10 0.64 -23.35
N THR A 99 -24.73 1.64 -22.75
CA THR A 99 -25.97 2.20 -23.29
C THR A 99 -25.62 2.90 -24.60
N ILE A 100 -25.68 2.16 -25.72
CA ILE A 100 -25.87 2.76 -27.05
C ILE A 100 -27.32 2.55 -27.45
N GLY A 101 -28.05 3.66 -27.57
CA GLY A 101 -29.35 3.67 -28.22
C GLY A 101 -30.20 4.84 -27.78
N ALA A 102 -30.27 5.84 -28.65
CA ALA A 102 -31.13 7.03 -28.59
C ALA A 102 -32.63 6.69 -28.61
#